data_AF-A0AAW9U1E7-F1
#
_entry.id   AF-A0AAW9U1E7-F1
#
_cell.length_a   1.000
_cell.length_b   1.000
_cell.length_c   1.000
_cell.angle_alpha   90.00
_cell.angle_beta   90.00
_cell.angle_gamma   90.00
#
_symmetry.space_group_name_H-M   'P 1'
#
loop_
_entity.id
_entity.type
_entity.pdbx_description
1 polymer ?
#
loop_
_entity_poly.entity_id
_entity_poly.type
_entity_poly.pdbx_seq_one_letter_code
_entity_poly.pdbx_strand_id
1 'polypeptide(L)'
;MRKILVALGLVLCAAPANADANTRAAAQKAAKQMMEDAFIYLGAAYLCQDALGTSHYYAARSAVEQTAILGGKSQTDAVIIADDFDKRIRRDRQKKAPAENDQKCLDSILATQTALRVSQARFKQARDADK
;
A
#
# COMPACT_ATOMS: atom_id res chain seq x y z
N MET A 1 41.62 42.23 -23.51
CA MET A 1 40.19 42.59 -23.53
C MET A 1 39.36 41.31 -23.48
N ARG A 2 38.49 41.22 -22.47
CA ARG A 2 37.62 40.10 -22.11
C ARG A 2 36.49 39.98 -23.12
N LYS A 3 36.25 38.80 -23.71
CA LYS A 3 34.95 38.46 -24.32
C LYS A 3 34.59 37.03 -23.90
N ILE A 4 33.80 36.97 -22.82
CA ILE A 4 33.13 35.78 -22.32
C ILE A 4 31.89 35.61 -23.21
N LEU A 5 31.83 34.55 -24.00
CA LEU A 5 30.59 34.10 -24.64
C LEU A 5 30.08 32.90 -23.85
N VAL A 6 29.19 33.20 -22.91
CA VAL A 6 28.35 32.21 -22.23
C VAL A 6 27.38 31.66 -23.28
N ALA A 7 27.65 30.46 -23.79
CA ALA A 7 26.66 29.68 -24.50
C ALA A 7 25.70 29.10 -23.44
N LEU A 8 24.66 29.88 -23.15
CA LEU A 8 23.49 29.45 -22.41
C LEU A 8 22.78 28.39 -23.26
N GLY A 9 23.13 27.13 -23.05
CA GLY A 9 22.39 26.00 -23.61
C GLY A 9 21.00 26.00 -23.00
N LEU A 10 20.03 26.57 -23.73
CA LEU A 10 18.62 26.30 -23.50
C LEU A 10 18.41 24.79 -23.62
N VAL A 11 18.36 24.11 -22.48
CA VAL A 11 17.71 22.81 -22.42
C VAL A 11 16.23 23.10 -22.69
N LEU A 12 15.80 22.84 -23.92
CA LEU A 12 14.39 22.71 -24.24
C LEU A 12 13.84 21.59 -23.35
N CYS A 13 13.26 21.96 -22.20
CA CYS A 13 12.25 21.14 -21.56
C CYS A 13 11.04 21.17 -22.48
N ALA A 14 11.05 20.30 -23.48
CA ALA A 14 9.84 19.85 -24.14
C ALA A 14 8.96 19.24 -23.04
N ALA A 15 8.06 20.05 -22.49
CA ALA A 15 7.02 19.57 -21.60
C ALA A 15 6.22 18.51 -22.37
N PRO A 16 6.19 17.25 -21.92
CA PRO A 16 5.37 16.28 -22.59
C PRO A 16 3.91 16.57 -22.20
N ALA A 17 3.12 17.01 -23.18
CA ALA A 17 1.66 17.07 -23.10
C ALA A 17 0.99 15.68 -22.86
N ASN A 18 1.79 14.63 -22.66
CA ASN A 18 1.39 13.25 -22.35
C ASN A 18 1.72 12.83 -20.90
N ALA A 19 2.14 13.76 -20.04
CA ALA A 19 2.52 13.46 -18.64
C ALA A 19 1.34 12.95 -17.79
N ASP A 20 0.15 13.51 -17.98
CA ASP A 20 -1.03 13.34 -17.09
C ASP A 20 -1.65 11.91 -17.15
N ALA A 21 -1.68 11.26 -18.32
CA ALA A 21 -2.25 9.92 -18.44
C ALA A 21 -1.33 8.84 -17.83
N ASN A 22 -0.01 9.00 -17.98
CA ASN A 22 0.97 8.04 -17.48
C ASN A 22 1.15 8.13 -15.96
N THR A 23 1.13 9.35 -15.40
CA THR A 23 1.16 9.56 -13.94
C THR A 23 -0.10 9.01 -13.28
N ARG A 24 -1.26 9.20 -13.90
CA ARG A 24 -2.53 8.67 -13.38
C ARG A 24 -2.57 7.15 -13.37
N ALA A 25 -2.13 6.53 -14.47
CA ALA A 25 -2.02 5.08 -14.55
C ALA A 25 -1.04 4.52 -13.49
N ALA A 26 0.09 5.21 -13.26
CA ALA A 26 1.05 4.84 -12.23
C ALA A 26 0.44 4.97 -10.81
N ALA A 27 -0.29 6.05 -10.53
CA ALA A 27 -0.98 6.26 -9.26
C ALA A 27 -2.06 5.18 -9.01
N GLN A 28 -2.85 4.84 -10.02
CA GLN A 28 -3.84 3.75 -9.94
C GLN A 28 -3.19 2.39 -9.69
N LYS A 29 -2.10 2.08 -10.40
CA LYS A 29 -1.34 0.84 -10.18
C LYS A 29 -0.77 0.77 -8.77
N ALA A 30 -0.20 1.87 -8.28
CA ALA A 30 0.33 1.95 -6.93
C ALA A 30 -0.77 1.82 -5.86
N ALA A 31 -1.93 2.43 -6.09
CA ALA A 31 -3.09 2.30 -5.21
C ALA A 31 -3.58 0.84 -5.13
N LYS A 32 -3.66 0.15 -6.28
CA LYS A 32 -4.03 -1.27 -6.34
C LYS A 32 -3.06 -2.13 -5.54
N GLN A 33 -1.75 -1.97 -5.78
CA GLN A 33 -0.72 -2.71 -5.03
C GLN A 33 -0.81 -2.44 -3.52
N MET A 34 -0.99 -1.18 -3.14
CA MET A 34 -1.13 -0.78 -1.75
C MET A 34 -2.32 -1.48 -1.05
N MET A 35 -3.47 -1.58 -1.73
CA MET A 35 -4.63 -2.31 -1.21
C MET A 35 -4.41 -3.83 -1.19
N GLU A 36 -3.71 -4.39 -2.17
CA GLU A 36 -3.33 -5.81 -2.18
C GLU A 36 -2.41 -6.16 -1.00
N ASP A 37 -1.41 -5.33 -0.71
CA ASP A 37 -0.51 -5.53 0.42
C ASP A 37 -1.26 -5.40 1.77
N ALA A 38 -2.24 -4.50 1.85
CA ALA A 38 -3.09 -4.37 3.04
C ALA A 38 -3.96 -5.61 3.26
N PHE A 39 -4.52 -6.18 2.18
CA PHE A 39 -5.24 -7.45 2.23
C PHE A 39 -4.33 -8.60 2.70
N ILE A 40 -3.11 -8.68 2.16
CA ILE A 40 -2.13 -9.71 2.52
C ILE A 40 -1.75 -9.59 4.00
N TYR A 41 -1.52 -8.37 4.50
CA TYR A 41 -1.20 -8.12 5.90
C TYR A 41 -2.35 -8.56 6.84
N LEU A 42 -3.60 -8.21 6.51
CA LEU A 42 -4.76 -8.68 7.27
C LEU A 42 -4.88 -10.21 7.24
N GLY A 43 -4.62 -10.84 6.09
CA GLY A 43 -4.62 -12.28 5.93
C GLY A 43 -3.57 -12.98 6.80
N ALA A 44 -2.34 -12.45 6.84
CA ALA A 44 -1.28 -12.96 7.72
C ALA A 44 -1.67 -12.84 9.20
N ALA A 45 -2.18 -11.68 9.61
CA ALA A 45 -2.61 -11.46 10.98
C ALA A 45 -3.81 -12.35 11.39
N TYR A 46 -4.74 -12.62 10.47
CA TYR A 46 -5.85 -13.55 10.70
C TYR A 46 -5.38 -15.00 10.90
N LEU A 47 -4.42 -15.46 10.10
CA LEU A 47 -3.85 -16.81 10.23
C LEU A 47 -3.03 -16.98 11.52
N CYS A 48 -2.39 -15.90 11.98
CA CYS A 48 -1.55 -15.90 13.18
C CYS A 48 -2.29 -15.50 14.47
N GLN A 49 -3.61 -15.27 14.39
CA GLN A 49 -4.40 -14.81 15.53
C GLN A 49 -4.35 -15.77 16.73
N ASP A 50 -4.29 -17.07 16.48
CA ASP A 50 -4.30 -18.09 17.53
C ASP A 50 -2.93 -18.22 18.22
N ALA A 51 -1.84 -17.88 17.52
CA ALA A 51 -0.47 -17.92 18.05
C ALA A 51 -0.08 -16.62 18.77
N LEU A 52 -0.41 -15.46 18.18
CA LEU A 52 0.05 -14.14 18.66
C LEU A 52 -1.07 -13.30 19.33
N GLY A 53 -2.28 -13.84 19.38
CA GLY A 53 -3.45 -13.14 19.90
C GLY A 53 -4.13 -12.20 18.89
N THR A 54 -5.25 -11.62 19.33
CA THR A 54 -6.16 -10.82 18.49
C THR A 54 -5.68 -9.41 18.19
N SER A 55 -4.73 -8.88 18.98
CA SER A 55 -4.25 -7.50 18.86
C SER A 55 -3.67 -7.20 17.47
N HIS A 56 -2.86 -8.11 16.94
CA HIS A 56 -2.26 -7.98 15.61
C HIS A 56 -3.30 -8.01 14.49
N TYR A 57 -4.35 -8.81 14.64
CA TYR A 57 -5.46 -8.85 13.69
C TYR A 57 -6.20 -7.51 13.65
N TYR A 58 -6.55 -6.93 14.80
CA TYR A 58 -7.21 -5.62 14.85
C TYR A 58 -6.29 -4.50 14.34
N ALA A 59 -4.99 -4.55 14.64
CA ALA A 59 -4.03 -3.62 14.07
C ALA A 59 -3.97 -3.70 12.53
N ALA A 60 -3.99 -4.91 11.97
CA ALA A 60 -4.02 -5.11 10.52
C ALA A 60 -5.33 -4.65 9.89
N ARG A 61 -6.46 -4.85 10.59
CA ARG A 61 -7.76 -4.34 10.14
C ARG A 61 -7.77 -2.81 10.10
N SER A 62 -7.30 -2.14 11.15
CA SER A 62 -7.13 -0.68 11.15
C SER A 62 -6.17 -0.22 10.05
N ALA A 63 -5.13 -0.99 9.73
CA ALA A 63 -4.24 -0.66 8.62
C ALA A 63 -4.94 -0.72 7.25
N VAL A 64 -5.87 -1.64 7.04
CA VAL A 64 -6.72 -1.66 5.82
C VAL A 64 -7.57 -0.40 5.74
N GLU A 65 -8.23 -0.01 6.83
CA GLU A 65 -9.06 1.21 6.89
C GLU A 65 -8.22 2.45 6.57
N GLN A 66 -7.07 2.62 7.22
CA GLN A 66 -6.17 3.75 6.96
C GLN A 66 -5.61 3.76 5.53
N THR A 67 -5.38 2.58 4.96
CA THR A 67 -4.93 2.45 3.57
C THR A 67 -6.01 2.86 2.58
N ALA A 68 -7.26 2.49 2.83
CA ALA A 68 -8.39 2.94 2.03
C ALA A 68 -8.59 4.46 2.12
N ILE A 69 -8.49 5.03 3.33
CA ILE A 69 -8.56 6.49 3.54
C ILE A 69 -7.42 7.20 2.79
N LEU A 70 -6.20 6.68 2.88
CA LEU A 70 -5.05 7.21 2.13
C LEU A 70 -5.32 7.20 0.61
N GLY A 71 -5.99 6.16 0.11
CA GLY A 71 -6.47 6.02 -1.26
C GLY A 71 -7.65 6.91 -1.64
N GLY A 72 -8.11 7.80 -0.74
CA GLY A 72 -9.17 8.79 -1.00
C GLY A 72 -10.59 8.31 -0.65
N LYS A 73 -10.74 7.20 0.08
CA LYS A 73 -12.06 6.73 0.54
C LYS A 73 -12.51 7.51 1.78
N SER A 74 -13.84 7.62 1.94
CA SER A 74 -14.43 8.13 3.18
C SER A 74 -14.15 7.15 4.34
N GLN A 75 -14.32 7.61 5.59
CA GLN A 75 -14.21 6.72 6.75
C GLN A 75 -15.22 5.57 6.68
N THR A 76 -16.47 5.85 6.29
CA THR A 76 -17.51 4.84 6.14
C THR A 76 -17.14 3.79 5.10
N ASP A 77 -16.66 4.22 3.93
CA ASP A 77 -16.23 3.29 2.88
C ASP A 77 -15.01 2.47 3.30
N ALA A 78 -14.09 3.07 4.06
CA ALA A 78 -12.92 2.38 4.56
C ALA A 78 -13.28 1.22 5.52
N VAL A 79 -14.27 1.42 6.39
CA VAL A 79 -14.81 0.36 7.26
C VAL A 79 -15.45 -0.75 6.44
N ILE A 80 -16.26 -0.40 5.42
CA ILE A 80 -16.90 -1.38 4.52
C ILE A 80 -15.84 -2.21 3.79
N ILE A 81 -14.79 -1.57 3.28
CA ILE A 81 -13.67 -2.25 2.61
C ILE A 81 -12.96 -3.22 3.56
N ALA A 82 -12.71 -2.80 4.81
CA ALA A 82 -12.08 -3.67 5.80
C ALA A 82 -12.96 -4.89 6.15
N ASP A 83 -14.28 -4.70 6.26
CA ASP A 83 -15.23 -5.80 6.43
C ASP A 83 -15.26 -6.76 5.24
N ASP A 84 -15.24 -6.25 4.02
CA ASP A 84 -15.25 -7.09 2.83
C ASP A 84 -13.94 -7.88 2.68
N PHE A 85 -12.81 -7.27 3.06
CA PHE A 85 -11.54 -7.98 3.13
C PHE A 85 -11.56 -9.08 4.18
N ASP A 86 -12.08 -8.81 5.38
CA ASP A 86 -12.22 -9.83 6.44
C ASP A 86 -13.12 -10.99 6.00
N LYS A 87 -14.31 -10.70 5.46
CA LYS A 87 -15.21 -11.73 4.91
C LYS A 87 -14.52 -12.59 3.86
N ARG A 88 -13.78 -11.94 2.94
CA ARG A 88 -13.01 -12.63 1.90
C ARG A 88 -11.93 -13.52 2.49
N ILE A 89 -11.16 -13.04 3.47
CA ILE A 89 -10.12 -13.83 4.14
C ILE A 89 -10.75 -15.04 4.82
N ARG A 90 -11.83 -14.86 5.58
CA ARG A 90 -12.51 -15.98 6.27
C ARG A 90 -13.06 -17.03 5.32
N ARG A 91 -13.55 -16.61 4.16
CA ARG A 91 -14.05 -17.51 3.10
C ARG A 91 -12.90 -18.26 2.42
N ASP A 92 -11.85 -17.55 2.03
CA ASP A 92 -10.75 -18.09 1.22
C ASP A 92 -9.71 -18.82 2.09
N ARG A 93 -9.65 -18.52 3.39
CA ARG A 93 -8.75 -19.09 4.39
C ARG A 93 -9.58 -19.64 5.55
N GLN A 94 -9.80 -20.95 5.54
CA GLN A 94 -10.19 -21.62 6.78
C GLN A 94 -9.02 -21.48 7.76
N LYS A 95 -9.29 -21.04 8.99
CA LYS A 95 -8.31 -21.05 10.09
C LYS A 95 -7.88 -22.49 10.33
N LYS A 96 -6.85 -22.92 9.63
CA LYS A 96 -6.00 -24.00 10.07
C LYS A 96 -4.86 -23.25 10.72
N ALA A 97 -4.76 -23.35 12.05
CA ALA A 97 -3.61 -22.82 12.77
C ALA A 97 -2.38 -23.24 11.96
N PRO A 98 -1.57 -22.31 11.45
CA PRO A 98 -0.34 -22.71 10.82
C PRO A 98 0.40 -23.54 11.89
N ALA A 99 0.97 -24.68 11.53
CA ALA A 99 1.84 -25.46 12.42
C ALA A 99 3.15 -24.71 12.71
N GLU A 100 3.09 -23.38 12.71
CA GLU A 100 4.18 -22.44 12.78
C GLU A 100 4.24 -21.92 14.20
N ASN A 101 5.45 -22.02 14.78
CA ASN A 101 5.74 -21.42 16.06
C ASN A 101 5.61 -19.89 15.97
N ASP A 102 5.37 -19.24 17.12
CA ASP A 102 5.14 -17.79 17.24
C ASP A 102 6.12 -16.93 16.43
N GLN A 103 7.37 -17.37 16.32
CA GLN A 103 8.43 -16.69 15.55
C GLN A 103 8.07 -16.52 14.07
N LYS A 104 7.65 -17.58 13.39
CA LYS A 104 7.28 -17.50 11.97
C LYS A 104 6.08 -16.60 11.75
N CYS A 105 5.14 -16.62 12.69
CA CYS A 105 4.00 -15.71 12.67
C CYS A 105 4.43 -14.25 12.82
N LEU A 106 5.37 -13.96 13.74
CA LEU A 106 5.95 -12.62 13.88
C LEU A 106 6.67 -12.19 12.60
N ASP A 107 7.50 -13.06 12.02
CA ASP A 107 8.24 -12.77 10.79
C ASP A 107 7.29 -12.48 9.61
N SER A 108 6.21 -13.26 9.47
CA SER A 108 5.18 -13.07 8.45
C SER A 108 4.43 -11.75 8.60
N ILE A 109 4.02 -11.42 9.83
CA ILE A 109 3.37 -10.14 10.15
C ILE A 109 4.30 -8.97 9.87
N LEU A 110 5.58 -9.06 10.26
CA LEU A 110 6.56 -8.00 10.05
C LEU A 110 6.86 -7.80 8.56
N ALA A 111 7.03 -8.88 7.80
CA ALA A 111 7.28 -8.83 6.37
C ALA A 111 6.12 -8.17 5.62
N THR A 112 4.90 -8.61 5.90
CA THR A 112 3.69 -8.07 5.24
C THR A 112 3.35 -6.65 5.66
N GLN A 113 3.55 -6.29 6.94
CA GLN A 113 3.45 -4.90 7.41
C GLN A 113 4.49 -3.99 6.72
N THR A 114 5.72 -4.47 6.54
CA THR A 114 6.78 -3.70 5.88
C THR A 114 6.46 -3.50 4.40
N ALA A 115 5.99 -4.54 3.70
CA ALA A 115 5.54 -4.44 2.32
C ALA A 115 4.45 -3.38 2.15
N LEU A 116 3.44 -3.37 3.04
CA LEU A 116 2.40 -2.35 3.06
C LEU A 116 2.96 -0.93 3.25
N ARG A 117 3.90 -0.72 4.18
CA ARG A 117 4.52 0.60 4.36
C ARG A 117 5.25 1.08 3.09
N VAL A 118 5.95 0.17 2.42
CA VAL A 118 6.66 0.47 1.16
C VAL A 118 5.65 0.83 0.06
N SER A 119 4.55 0.10 -0.10
CA SER A 119 3.55 0.41 -1.12
C SER A 119 2.76 1.68 -0.81
N GLN A 120 2.49 1.99 0.46
CA GLN A 120 1.95 3.29 0.88
C GLN A 120 2.87 4.45 0.48
N ALA A 121 4.18 4.30 0.67
CA ALA A 121 5.15 5.31 0.24
C ALA A 121 5.19 5.48 -1.28
N ARG A 122 5.18 4.37 -2.03
CA ARG A 122 5.11 4.37 -3.51
C ARG A 122 3.84 5.04 -4.02
N PHE A 123 2.70 4.74 -3.40
CA PHE A 123 1.44 5.37 -3.76
C PHE A 123 1.46 6.87 -3.50
N LYS A 124 1.96 7.33 -2.34
CA LYS A 124 2.11 8.76 -2.05
C LYS A 124 2.96 9.46 -3.11
N GLN A 125 4.12 8.89 -3.46
CA GLN A 125 4.98 9.43 -4.50
C GLN A 125 4.28 9.49 -5.87
N ALA A 126 3.61 8.41 -6.29
CA ALA A 126 2.92 8.36 -7.57
C ALA A 126 1.72 9.35 -7.62
N ARG A 127 0.96 9.45 -6.53
CA ARG A 127 -0.16 10.39 -6.39
C ARG A 127 0.32 11.83 -6.45
N ASP A 128 1.44 12.15 -5.80
CA ASP A 128 1.95 13.52 -5.79
C ASP A 128 2.59 13.91 -7.13
N ALA A 129 3.02 12.95 -7.94
CA ALA A 129 3.46 13.17 -9.32
C ALA A 129 2.30 13.33 -10.34
N ASP A 130 1.09 12.91 -9.97
CA ASP A 130 -0.13 13.04 -10.79
C ASP A 130 -0.88 14.37 -10.55
N LYS A 131 -0.49 15.13 -9.53
CA LYS A 131 -1.05 16.45 -9.20
C LYS A 131 -0.34 17.55 -9.96
#